data_AF-A0A9W2VDQ3-F1
#
_entry.id   AF-A0A9W2VDQ3-F1
#
_cell.length_a   1.000
_cell.length_b   1.000
_cell.length_c   1.000
_cell.angle_alpha   90.00
_cell.angle_beta   90.00
_cell.angle_gamma   90.00
#
_symmetry.space_group_name_H-M   'P 1'
#
loop_
_entity.id
_entity.type
_entity.pdbx_description
1 polymer ?
#
loop_
_entity_poly.entity_id
_entity_poly.type
_entity_poly.pdbx_seq_one_letter_code
_entity_poly.pdbx_strand_id
1 'polypeptide(L)'
;MQQDAHEFLNYLLNTIADILQEERKQEKQNGRLPNGNIDSENNSSPPDPTWVHEIFQGTLTNETRCLTCETISSKDEDFLDLSVDVEQNTSITHCLRGFSNTETLCSEYKYYCEECRSKQEAHKRMKVKKLPMILALHLKRFKYMDQLHRYTKLSYRVVFPLELRLFNTSGDATNPDRMYDLVAVVVHCGSGPNRGHYIAIVKSHDFWLLFDDDIVEKIDAQAIEEFYGLTSDISKNSESGYILFYQSRD
;
A
#
# COMPACT_ATOMS: atom_id res chain seq x y z
N MET A 1 -15.11 0.46 20.62
CA MET A 1 -14.44 -0.71 20.00
C MET A 1 -13.29 -0.13 19.21
N GLN A 2 -12.06 -0.57 19.47
CA GLN A 2 -10.90 -0.06 18.75
C GLN A 2 -10.69 -0.89 17.48
N GLN A 3 -10.45 -0.22 16.37
CA GLN A 3 -10.31 -0.85 15.05
C GLN A 3 -8.99 -0.48 14.42
N ASP A 4 -8.59 -1.24 13.40
CA ASP A 4 -7.39 -0.99 12.63
C ASP A 4 -7.61 0.17 11.64
N ALA A 5 -6.72 1.16 11.66
CA ALA A 5 -6.83 2.32 10.77
C ALA A 5 -6.61 1.97 9.29
N HIS A 6 -5.83 0.93 9.00
CA HIS A 6 -5.60 0.43 7.64
C HIS A 6 -6.81 -0.31 7.10
N GLU A 7 -7.46 -1.12 7.94
CA GLU A 7 -8.74 -1.76 7.60
C GLU A 7 -9.81 -0.71 7.30
N PHE A 8 -9.92 0.32 8.15
CA PHE A 8 -10.85 1.43 7.92
C PHE A 8 -10.54 2.19 6.61
N LEU A 9 -9.27 2.51 6.34
CA LEU A 9 -8.86 3.17 5.09
C LEU A 9 -9.27 2.36 3.87
N ASN A 10 -8.97 1.06 3.86
CA ASN A 10 -9.34 0.16 2.78
C ASN A 10 -10.84 0.08 2.59
N TYR A 11 -11.59 -0.12 3.67
CA TYR A 11 -13.05 -0.17 3.62
C TYR A 11 -13.63 1.12 3.06
N LEU A 12 -13.15 2.29 3.54
CA LEU A 12 -13.65 3.59 3.12
C LEU A 12 -13.39 3.85 1.63
N LEU A 13 -12.16 3.66 1.16
CA LEU A 13 -11.79 3.94 -0.23
C LEU A 13 -12.56 3.03 -1.20
N ASN A 14 -12.66 1.73 -0.91
CA ASN A 14 -13.41 0.80 -1.75
C ASN A 14 -14.91 1.12 -1.73
N THR A 15 -15.49 1.44 -0.56
CA THR A 15 -16.91 1.82 -0.47
C THR A 15 -17.21 3.08 -1.30
N ILE A 16 -16.36 4.10 -1.24
CA ILE A 16 -16.53 5.31 -2.08
C ILE A 16 -16.40 4.95 -3.56
N ALA A 17 -15.41 4.14 -3.93
CA ALA A 17 -15.21 3.69 -5.31
C ALA A 17 -16.44 2.94 -5.85
N ASP A 18 -17.01 2.03 -5.08
CA ASP A 18 -18.19 1.25 -5.44
C ASP A 18 -19.43 2.14 -5.65
N ILE A 19 -19.66 3.09 -4.74
CA ILE A 19 -20.76 4.07 -4.86
C ILE A 19 -20.63 4.87 -6.17
N LEU A 20 -19.44 5.38 -6.46
CA LEU A 20 -19.18 6.17 -7.68
C LEU A 20 -19.34 5.34 -8.97
N GLN A 21 -18.96 4.07 -8.93
CA GLN A 21 -19.18 3.17 -10.07
C GLN A 21 -20.67 2.93 -10.30
N GLU A 22 -21.45 2.75 -9.23
CA GLU A 22 -22.88 2.53 -9.31
C GLU A 22 -23.63 3.77 -9.82
N GLU A 23 -23.29 4.97 -9.33
CA GLU A 23 -23.84 6.24 -9.83
C GLU A 23 -23.62 6.40 -11.34
N ARG A 24 -22.41 6.14 -11.83
CA ARG A 24 -22.09 6.22 -13.27
C ARG A 24 -22.85 5.18 -14.10
N LYS A 25 -23.07 3.96 -13.57
CA LYS A 25 -23.89 2.95 -14.26
C LYS A 25 -25.34 3.42 -14.40
N GLN A 26 -25.88 4.05 -13.35
CA GLN A 26 -27.24 4.58 -13.37
C GLN A 26 -27.38 5.76 -14.35
N GLU A 27 -26.41 6.67 -14.40
CA GLU A 27 -26.38 7.76 -15.40
C GLU A 27 -26.38 7.24 -16.84
N LYS A 28 -25.55 6.22 -17.13
CA LYS A 28 -25.50 5.58 -18.46
C LYS A 28 -26.81 4.89 -18.84
N GLN A 29 -27.53 4.32 -17.86
CA GLN A 29 -28.84 3.72 -18.08
C GLN A 29 -29.93 4.79 -18.31
N ASN A 30 -29.92 5.87 -17.52
CA ASN A 30 -30.89 6.96 -17.62
C ASN A 30 -30.69 7.84 -18.87
N GLY A 31 -29.48 7.90 -19.42
CA GLY A 31 -29.15 8.63 -20.65
C GLY A 31 -29.46 7.89 -21.97
N ARG A 32 -29.85 6.60 -21.93
CA ARG A 32 -30.26 5.84 -23.13
C ARG A 32 -31.75 6.07 -23.44
N LEU A 33 -32.05 6.78 -24.53
CA LEU A 33 -33.40 6.83 -25.12
C LEU A 33 -33.84 5.43 -25.59
N PRO A 34 -35.15 5.10 -25.65
CA PRO A 34 -35.65 3.73 -25.82
C PRO A 34 -35.46 3.11 -27.22
N ASN A 35 -34.69 3.72 -28.12
CA ASN A 35 -34.55 3.27 -29.50
C ASN A 35 -33.07 3.19 -29.90
N GLY A 36 -32.47 2.02 -29.68
CA GLY A 36 -31.15 1.66 -30.20
C GLY A 36 -30.87 0.20 -29.85
N ASN A 37 -30.58 -0.61 -30.87
CA ASN A 37 -30.46 -2.06 -30.83
C ASN A 37 -29.75 -2.62 -29.59
N ILE A 38 -30.31 -3.71 -29.06
CA ILE A 38 -29.69 -4.58 -28.07
C ILE A 38 -28.58 -5.35 -28.78
N ASP A 39 -27.41 -4.71 -28.97
CA ASP A 39 -26.18 -5.46 -29.13
C ASP A 39 -25.75 -5.88 -27.73
N SER A 40 -25.99 -7.16 -27.46
CA SER A 40 -25.41 -7.93 -26.37
C SER A 40 -23.89 -8.00 -26.55
N GLU A 41 -23.20 -6.89 -26.28
CA GLU A 41 -21.76 -6.89 -26.13
C GLU A 41 -21.40 -7.45 -24.75
N ASN A 42 -20.63 -8.54 -24.77
CA ASN A 42 -20.01 -9.14 -23.61
C ASN A 42 -19.35 -8.06 -22.74
N ASN A 43 -19.90 -7.84 -21.53
CA ASN A 43 -19.33 -7.00 -20.48
C ASN A 43 -18.04 -7.63 -19.92
N SER A 44 -16.96 -7.61 -20.71
CA SER A 44 -15.61 -7.98 -20.27
C SER A 44 -14.63 -6.80 -20.28
N SER A 45 -15.13 -5.57 -20.42
CA SER A 45 -14.31 -4.38 -20.18
C SER A 45 -14.26 -4.09 -18.68
N PRO A 46 -13.08 -3.81 -18.10
CA PRO A 46 -12.99 -3.37 -16.72
C PRO A 46 -13.81 -2.08 -16.53
N PRO A 47 -14.48 -1.90 -15.38
CA PRO A 47 -15.27 -0.70 -15.11
C PRO A 47 -14.40 0.56 -15.22
N ASP A 48 -14.99 1.65 -15.73
CA ASP A 48 -14.27 2.92 -15.88
C ASP A 48 -13.72 3.41 -14.53
N PRO A 49 -12.46 3.88 -14.47
CA PRO A 49 -11.84 4.31 -13.23
C PRO A 49 -12.56 5.53 -12.65
N THR A 50 -12.83 5.50 -11.34
CA THR A 50 -13.39 6.64 -10.59
C THR A 50 -12.27 7.59 -10.14
N TRP A 51 -12.62 8.77 -9.61
CA TRP A 51 -11.62 9.69 -9.08
C TRP A 51 -10.82 9.09 -7.90
N VAL A 52 -11.39 8.12 -7.15
CA VAL A 52 -10.65 7.38 -6.13
C VAL A 52 -9.48 6.62 -6.76
N HIS A 53 -9.74 5.97 -7.89
CA HIS A 53 -8.72 5.26 -8.65
C HIS A 53 -7.72 6.22 -9.31
N GLU A 54 -8.15 7.39 -9.76
CA GLU A 54 -7.24 8.41 -10.29
C GLU A 54 -6.24 8.91 -9.23
N ILE A 55 -6.68 9.02 -7.97
CA ILE A 55 -5.85 9.51 -6.85
C ILE A 55 -4.97 8.39 -6.29
N PHE A 56 -5.55 7.25 -5.90
CA PHE A 56 -4.86 6.22 -5.10
C PHE A 56 -4.44 4.97 -5.88
N GLN A 57 -4.97 4.74 -7.10
CA GLN A 57 -4.68 3.48 -7.80
C GLN A 57 -3.29 3.50 -8.45
N GLY A 58 -2.45 2.57 -7.99
CA GLY A 58 -1.27 2.11 -8.71
C GLY A 58 -1.47 0.71 -9.28
N THR A 59 -0.50 0.24 -10.05
CA THR A 59 -0.49 -1.10 -10.64
C THR A 59 0.87 -1.74 -10.44
N LEU A 60 0.87 -2.98 -9.96
CA LEU A 60 2.05 -3.83 -9.82
C LEU A 60 2.01 -4.92 -10.88
N THR A 61 3.18 -5.34 -11.37
CA THR A 61 3.32 -6.53 -12.21
C THR A 61 4.03 -7.60 -11.39
N ASN A 62 3.31 -8.67 -11.07
CA ASN A 62 3.85 -9.85 -10.41
C ASN A 62 4.36 -10.83 -11.47
N GLU A 63 5.67 -11.03 -11.52
CA GLU A 63 6.35 -11.88 -12.48
C GLU A 63 6.90 -13.13 -11.78
N THR A 64 6.56 -14.32 -12.29
CA THR A 64 7.05 -15.60 -11.78
C THR A 64 7.75 -16.37 -12.90
N ARG A 65 9.05 -16.64 -12.73
CA ARG A 65 9.86 -17.46 -13.63
C ARG A 65 10.06 -18.84 -13.02
N CYS A 66 9.57 -19.89 -13.68
CA CYS A 66 9.87 -21.27 -13.32
C CYS A 66 11.38 -21.54 -13.52
N LEU A 67 12.06 -22.15 -12.54
CA LEU A 67 13.49 -22.48 -12.66
C LEU A 67 13.74 -23.80 -13.40
N THR A 68 12.70 -24.58 -13.66
CA THR A 68 12.80 -25.87 -14.35
C THR A 68 12.61 -25.74 -15.86
N CYS A 69 11.55 -25.05 -16.30
CA CYS A 69 11.24 -24.86 -17.73
C CYS A 69 11.46 -23.44 -18.25
N GLU A 70 11.88 -22.51 -17.38
CA GLU A 70 12.11 -21.11 -17.70
C GLU A 70 10.89 -20.29 -18.12
N THR A 71 9.69 -20.90 -18.18
CA THR A 71 8.44 -20.18 -18.46
C THR A 71 8.22 -19.04 -17.46
N ILE A 72 7.96 -17.86 -18.01
CA ILE A 72 7.66 -16.64 -17.26
C ILE A 72 6.15 -16.39 -17.33
N SER A 73 5.50 -16.29 -16.18
CA SER A 73 4.15 -15.74 -16.07
C SER A 73 4.23 -14.31 -15.53
N SER A 74 3.35 -13.43 -16.01
CA SER A 74 3.23 -12.06 -15.54
C SER A 74 1.76 -11.73 -15.35
N LYS A 75 1.43 -11.12 -14.21
CA LYS A 75 0.07 -10.71 -13.89
C LYS A 75 0.10 -9.31 -13.30
N ASP A 76 -0.71 -8.43 -13.86
CA ASP A 76 -0.90 -7.09 -13.33
C ASP A 76 -1.96 -7.13 -12.22
N GLU A 77 -1.69 -6.44 -11.11
CA GLU A 77 -2.57 -6.30 -9.96
C GLU A 77 -2.61 -4.83 -9.53
N ASP A 78 -3.83 -4.27 -9.50
CA ASP A 78 -4.07 -2.92 -9.04
C ASP A 78 -4.10 -2.85 -7.51
N PHE A 79 -3.72 -1.70 -6.95
CA PHE A 79 -3.73 -1.44 -5.52
C PHE A 79 -4.13 0.00 -5.20
N LEU A 80 -4.78 0.22 -4.05
CA LEU A 80 -5.06 1.56 -3.51
C LEU A 80 -4.09 1.95 -2.38
N ASP A 81 -3.47 0.96 -1.75
CA ASP A 81 -2.36 1.13 -0.80
C ASP A 81 -1.32 0.03 -1.01
N LEU A 82 -0.08 0.29 -0.58
CA LEU A 82 0.98 -0.69 -0.58
C LEU A 82 1.38 -1.06 0.85
N SER A 83 1.08 -2.29 1.23
CA SER A 83 1.45 -2.85 2.53
C SER A 83 2.87 -3.42 2.48
N VAL A 84 3.80 -2.80 3.21
CA VAL A 84 5.23 -3.17 3.23
C VAL A 84 5.62 -3.87 4.52
N ASP A 85 6.40 -4.94 4.37
CA ASP A 85 7.01 -5.64 5.50
C ASP A 85 8.12 -4.77 6.11
N VAL A 86 8.20 -4.79 7.45
CA VAL A 86 9.13 -3.96 8.22
C VAL A 86 10.14 -4.81 8.97
N GLU A 87 11.37 -4.34 9.00
CA GLU A 87 12.50 -4.92 9.71
C GLU A 87 13.09 -3.90 10.68
N GLN A 88 13.86 -4.39 11.66
CA GLN A 88 14.49 -3.51 12.65
C GLN A 88 15.55 -2.61 12.00
N ASN A 89 15.50 -1.31 12.30
CA ASN A 89 16.44 -0.30 11.80
C ASN A 89 16.48 -0.20 10.26
N THR A 90 15.31 -0.19 9.62
CA THR A 90 15.16 -0.04 8.16
C THR A 90 14.66 1.34 7.76
N SER A 91 14.45 1.56 6.46
CA SER A 91 13.80 2.74 5.90
C SER A 91 12.76 2.36 4.86
N ILE A 92 11.77 3.22 4.63
CA ILE A 92 10.77 3.03 3.56
C ILE A 92 11.42 2.91 2.20
N THR A 93 12.45 3.72 1.93
CA THR A 93 13.24 3.62 0.70
C THR A 93 13.85 2.22 0.54
N HIS A 94 14.32 1.61 1.62
CA HIS A 94 14.83 0.24 1.60
C HIS A 94 13.71 -0.78 1.42
N CYS A 95 12.61 -0.68 2.18
CA CYS A 95 11.45 -1.57 2.06
C CYS A 95 10.88 -1.59 0.63
N LEU A 96 10.74 -0.43 -0.01
CA LEU A 96 10.20 -0.31 -1.37
C LEU A 96 11.17 -0.81 -2.44
N ARG A 97 12.49 -0.70 -2.22
CA ARG A 97 13.49 -1.37 -3.08
C ARG A 97 13.43 -2.88 -2.91
N GLY A 98 13.31 -3.34 -1.66
CA GLY A 98 13.13 -4.74 -1.32
C GLY A 98 11.90 -5.37 -1.98
N PHE A 99 10.83 -4.59 -2.12
CA PHE A 99 9.60 -4.99 -2.82
C PHE A 99 9.83 -5.44 -4.27
N SER A 100 10.84 -4.88 -4.95
CA SER A 100 11.22 -5.26 -6.31
C SER A 100 12.30 -6.33 -6.41
N ASN A 101 12.77 -6.86 -5.27
CA ASN A 101 13.76 -7.93 -5.27
C ASN A 101 13.13 -9.26 -5.70
N THR A 102 13.96 -10.12 -6.29
CA THR A 102 13.58 -11.48 -6.63
C THR A 102 13.56 -12.34 -5.36
N GLU A 103 12.40 -12.91 -5.05
CA GLU A 103 12.21 -13.96 -4.06
C GLU A 103 12.33 -15.34 -4.72
N THR A 104 13.01 -16.28 -4.07
CA THR A 104 13.10 -17.68 -4.52
C THR A 104 12.07 -18.53 -3.78
N LEU A 105 11.10 -19.06 -4.52
CA LEU A 105 10.10 -19.99 -4.05
C LEU A 105 10.67 -21.42 -4.06
N CYS A 106 10.98 -21.96 -2.89
CA CYS A 106 11.59 -23.28 -2.72
C CYS A 106 10.93 -24.12 -1.62
N SER A 107 11.37 -25.37 -1.47
CA SER A 107 10.89 -26.31 -0.44
C SER A 107 9.37 -26.45 -0.40
N GLU A 108 8.71 -26.03 0.68
CA GLU A 108 7.25 -26.11 0.86
C GLU A 108 6.47 -25.04 0.06
N TYR A 109 7.15 -23.95 -0.32
CA TYR A 109 6.58 -22.80 -1.03
C TYR A 109 6.71 -22.88 -2.55
N LYS A 110 7.01 -24.07 -3.11
CA LYS A 110 7.14 -24.29 -4.56
C LYS A 110 5.89 -23.85 -5.33
N TYR A 111 6.11 -23.14 -6.43
CA TYR A 111 5.09 -22.65 -7.36
C TYR A 111 4.55 -23.78 -8.24
N TYR A 112 3.23 -23.85 -8.46
CA TYR A 112 2.66 -24.78 -9.43
C TYR A 112 2.82 -24.20 -10.84
N CYS A 113 3.68 -24.82 -11.65
CA CYS A 113 3.90 -24.40 -13.02
C CYS A 113 2.95 -25.13 -13.96
N GLU A 114 2.10 -24.38 -14.68
CA GLU A 114 1.16 -24.94 -15.66
C GLU A 114 1.84 -25.66 -16.83
N GLU A 115 3.03 -25.21 -17.23
CA GLU A 115 3.82 -25.85 -18.30
C GLU A 115 4.42 -27.19 -17.82
N CYS A 116 4.98 -27.24 -16.60
CA CYS A 116 5.50 -28.48 -16.01
C CYS A 116 4.41 -29.37 -15.39
N ARG A 117 3.18 -28.86 -15.25
CA ARG A 117 2.04 -29.48 -14.55
C ARG A 117 2.38 -30.03 -13.16
N SER A 118 3.28 -29.36 -12.44
CA SER A 118 3.82 -29.81 -11.16
C SER A 118 4.43 -28.65 -10.35
N LYS A 119 4.67 -28.88 -9.05
CA LYS A 119 5.33 -27.91 -8.16
C LYS A 119 6.82 -27.79 -8.48
N GLN A 120 7.26 -26.60 -8.85
CA GLN A 120 8.62 -26.29 -9.24
C GLN A 120 9.18 -25.15 -8.39
N GLU A 121 10.51 -25.07 -8.35
CA GLU A 121 11.18 -23.89 -7.81
C GLU A 121 11.01 -22.73 -8.80
N ALA A 122 10.82 -21.53 -8.28
CA ALA A 122 10.55 -20.36 -9.10
C ALA A 122 11.18 -19.10 -8.52
N HIS A 123 11.48 -18.14 -9.38
CA HIS A 123 11.81 -16.78 -9.00
C HIS A 123 10.57 -15.91 -9.16
N LYS A 124 10.12 -15.31 -8.06
CA LYS A 124 9.01 -14.36 -8.04
C LYS A 124 9.54 -12.96 -7.80
N ARG A 125 9.06 -11.98 -8.55
CA ARG A 125 9.39 -10.56 -8.35
C ARG A 125 8.16 -9.71 -8.61
N MET A 126 8.00 -8.66 -7.82
CA MET A 126 6.96 -7.66 -8.05
C MET A 126 7.60 -6.41 -8.63
N LYS A 127 7.00 -5.82 -9.66
CA LYS A 127 7.47 -4.57 -10.26
C LYS A 127 6.39 -3.52 -10.13
N VAL A 128 6.78 -2.26 -9.94
CA VAL A 128 5.86 -1.15 -10.00
C VAL A 128 5.71 -0.73 -11.46
N LYS A 129 4.50 -0.88 -12.00
CA LYS A 129 4.15 -0.54 -13.38
C LYS A 129 3.54 0.85 -13.47
N LYS A 130 2.62 1.18 -12.55
CA LYS A 130 2.00 2.50 -12.44
C LYS A 130 2.05 2.97 -10.99
N LEU A 131 2.57 4.18 -10.80
CA LEU A 131 2.62 4.87 -9.52
C LEU A 131 1.37 5.77 -9.33
N PRO A 132 0.69 5.74 -8.17
CA PRO A 132 -0.52 6.54 -7.91
C PRO A 132 -0.20 8.02 -7.68
N MET A 133 -1.17 8.93 -7.77
CA MET A 133 -0.97 10.34 -7.42
C MET A 133 -0.68 10.50 -5.92
N ILE A 134 -1.46 9.83 -5.08
CA ILE A 134 -1.19 9.69 -3.64
C ILE A 134 -0.84 8.24 -3.38
N LEU A 135 0.40 8.01 -2.94
CA LEU A 135 0.87 6.72 -2.50
C LEU A 135 0.60 6.56 -1.00
N ALA A 136 -0.39 5.72 -0.68
CA ALA A 136 -0.62 5.25 0.68
C ALA A 136 0.27 4.04 0.96
N LEU A 137 1.14 4.14 1.96
CA LEU A 137 2.02 3.06 2.41
C LEU A 137 1.59 2.60 3.79
N HIS A 138 1.19 1.34 3.91
CA HIS A 138 0.90 0.71 5.19
C HIS A 138 2.13 -0.07 5.68
N LEU A 139 2.59 0.23 6.88
CA LEU A 139 3.69 -0.50 7.50
C LEU A 139 3.11 -1.68 8.27
N LYS A 140 3.42 -2.91 7.85
CA LYS A 140 2.95 -4.16 8.47
C LYS A 140 3.59 -4.38 9.85
N ARG A 141 3.23 -3.53 10.81
CA ARG A 141 3.74 -3.53 12.17
C ARG A 141 3.01 -4.53 13.06
N PHE A 142 2.06 -5.29 12.57
CA PHE A 142 1.41 -6.34 13.36
C PHE A 142 1.76 -7.71 12.76
N LYS A 143 2.41 -8.55 13.57
CA LYS A 143 2.84 -9.89 13.15
C LYS A 143 2.30 -10.92 14.12
N TYR A 144 1.76 -12.02 13.57
CA TYR A 144 1.39 -13.17 14.39
C TYR A 144 2.66 -13.88 14.85
N MET A 145 2.81 -14.05 16.17
CA MET A 145 3.95 -14.74 16.76
C MET A 145 3.49 -16.13 17.22
N ASP A 146 3.89 -17.17 16.48
CA ASP A 146 3.50 -18.56 16.77
C ASP A 146 3.86 -18.98 18.19
N GLN A 147 5.03 -18.56 18.67
CA GLN A 147 5.51 -18.85 20.03
C GLN A 147 4.56 -18.28 21.11
N LEU A 148 3.93 -17.15 20.85
CA LEU A 148 3.05 -16.44 21.80
C LEU A 148 1.56 -16.64 21.50
N HIS A 149 1.23 -17.33 20.40
CA HIS A 149 -0.14 -17.55 19.90
C HIS A 149 -0.98 -16.26 19.80
N ARG A 150 -0.35 -15.13 19.47
CA ARG A 150 -1.02 -13.82 19.38
C ARG A 150 -0.31 -12.88 18.41
N TYR A 151 -1.04 -11.87 17.96
CA TYR A 151 -0.44 -10.73 17.25
C TYR A 151 0.36 -9.85 18.21
N THR A 152 1.54 -9.42 17.76
CA THR A 152 2.39 -8.46 18.47
C THR A 152 2.68 -7.26 17.57
N LYS A 153 2.74 -6.07 18.18
CA LYS A 153 3.23 -4.89 17.48
C LYS A 153 4.74 -4.95 17.35
N LEU A 154 5.24 -4.69 16.15
CA LEU A 154 6.63 -4.48 15.81
C LEU A 154 6.92 -2.99 16.00
N SER A 155 7.47 -2.64 17.16
CA SER A 155 7.89 -1.27 17.50
C SER A 155 9.19 -0.86 16.79
N TYR A 156 9.49 -1.49 15.65
CA TYR A 156 10.75 -1.35 14.96
C TYR A 156 11.02 0.07 14.50
N ARG A 157 12.28 0.47 14.53
CA ARG A 157 12.70 1.74 13.93
C ARG A 157 12.64 1.64 12.40
N VAL A 158 11.72 2.38 11.79
CA VAL A 158 11.55 2.50 10.34
C VAL A 158 11.59 3.98 9.96
N VAL A 159 12.64 4.40 9.26
CA VAL A 159 12.79 5.78 8.77
C VAL A 159 11.87 6.00 7.56
N PHE A 160 11.05 7.04 7.58
CA PHE A 160 10.30 7.51 6.42
C PHE A 160 10.75 8.94 6.06
N PRO A 161 11.34 9.17 4.87
CA PRO A 161 11.87 10.49 4.51
C PRO A 161 10.74 11.46 4.17
N LEU A 162 10.97 12.76 4.35
CA LEU A 162 10.00 13.79 3.93
C LEU A 162 9.83 13.85 2.41
N GLU A 163 10.87 13.48 1.66
CA GLU A 163 10.85 13.37 0.21
C GLU A 163 11.23 11.94 -0.19
N LEU A 164 10.47 11.34 -1.09
CA LEU A 164 10.65 9.97 -1.53
C LEU A 164 10.74 9.92 -3.06
N ARG A 165 11.87 9.43 -3.56
CA ARG A 165 12.06 9.17 -4.99
C ARG A 165 11.78 7.70 -5.28
N LEU A 166 10.79 7.43 -6.14
CA LEU A 166 10.46 6.08 -6.59
C LEU A 166 10.72 5.93 -8.07
N PHE A 167 11.20 4.75 -8.45
CA PHE A 167 11.45 4.40 -9.84
C PHE A 167 10.36 3.44 -10.28
N ASN A 168 9.80 3.66 -11.47
CA ASN A 168 9.03 2.61 -12.10
C ASN A 168 10.00 1.50 -12.54
N THR A 169 9.71 0.26 -12.13
CA THR A 169 10.58 -0.88 -12.41
C THR A 169 10.08 -1.71 -13.59
N SER A 170 8.93 -1.36 -14.15
CA SER A 170 8.44 -1.91 -15.41
C SER A 170 9.07 -1.21 -16.62
N GLY A 171 9.52 -1.98 -17.61
CA GLY A 171 10.24 -1.47 -18.77
C GLY A 171 9.37 -0.68 -19.77
N ASP A 172 8.06 -0.71 -19.60
CA ASP A 172 7.04 0.01 -20.38
C ASP A 172 6.51 1.28 -19.68
N ALA A 173 7.10 1.68 -18.54
CA ALA A 173 6.66 2.85 -17.81
C ALA A 173 6.96 4.15 -18.56
N THR A 174 5.96 5.03 -18.67
CA THR A 174 6.05 6.31 -19.37
C THR A 174 6.91 7.35 -18.66
N ASN A 175 7.05 7.27 -17.33
CA ASN A 175 7.91 8.13 -16.54
C ASN A 175 8.88 7.24 -15.71
N PRO A 176 10.21 7.35 -15.88
CA PRO A 176 11.16 6.43 -15.24
C PRO A 176 11.18 6.56 -13.71
N ASP A 177 10.88 7.75 -13.18
CA ASP A 177 10.83 8.01 -11.76
C ASP A 177 9.82 9.09 -11.40
N ARG A 178 9.42 9.11 -10.13
CA ARG A 178 8.50 10.10 -9.58
C ARG A 178 8.97 10.52 -8.20
N MET A 179 8.95 11.84 -7.97
CA MET A 179 9.20 12.43 -6.68
C MET A 179 7.88 12.56 -5.92
N TYR A 180 7.92 12.17 -4.65
CA TYR A 180 6.83 12.31 -3.71
C TYR A 180 7.25 13.12 -2.50
N ASP A 181 6.32 13.88 -1.95
CA ASP A 181 6.44 14.57 -0.69
C ASP A 181 5.52 13.92 0.35
N LEU A 182 6.03 13.71 1.56
CA LEU A 182 5.22 13.24 2.67
C LEU A 182 4.21 14.34 3.05
N VAL A 183 2.93 14.00 3.04
CA VAL A 183 1.84 14.94 3.37
C VAL A 183 1.08 14.55 4.61
N ALA A 184 1.03 13.25 4.96
CA ALA A 184 0.44 12.81 6.21
C ALA A 184 1.04 11.51 6.74
N VAL A 185 0.98 11.33 8.06
CA VAL A 185 1.34 10.10 8.77
C VAL A 185 0.23 9.79 9.78
N VAL A 186 -0.37 8.62 9.67
CA VAL A 186 -1.19 8.04 10.74
C VAL A 186 -0.25 7.29 11.68
N VAL A 187 -0.25 7.66 12.96
CA VAL A 187 0.61 7.07 13.99
C VAL A 187 -0.25 6.19 14.88
N HIS A 188 0.23 4.97 15.16
CA HIS A 188 -0.38 4.09 16.16
C HIS A 188 0.39 4.18 17.48
N CYS A 189 -0.26 4.66 18.53
CA CYS A 189 0.23 4.78 19.89
C CYS A 189 -0.29 3.59 20.71
N GLY A 190 0.57 2.64 21.07
CA GLY A 190 0.11 1.42 21.73
C GLY A 190 1.06 0.24 21.58
N SER A 191 0.81 -0.81 22.36
CA SER A 191 1.65 -2.01 22.43
C SER A 191 1.10 -3.22 21.66
N GLY A 192 -0.18 -3.19 21.28
CA GLY A 192 -0.84 -4.29 20.56
C GLY A 192 -1.88 -3.78 19.58
N PRO A 193 -2.41 -4.66 18.71
CA PRO A 193 -3.35 -4.27 17.65
C PRO A 193 -4.74 -3.91 18.18
N ASN A 194 -5.17 -4.55 19.27
CA ASN A 194 -6.55 -4.43 19.77
C ASN A 194 -6.72 -3.31 20.82
N ARG A 195 -5.62 -2.60 21.15
CA ARG A 195 -5.57 -1.53 22.14
C ARG A 195 -4.46 -0.56 21.78
N GLY A 196 -4.84 0.68 21.55
CA GLY A 196 -3.93 1.78 21.26
C GLY A 196 -4.65 3.11 21.23
N HIS A 197 -4.12 4.03 20.44
CA HIS A 197 -4.69 5.32 20.09
C HIS A 197 -4.10 5.73 18.74
N TYR A 198 -4.87 6.44 17.92
CA TYR A 198 -4.39 6.90 16.62
C TYR A 198 -4.35 8.42 16.60
N ILE A 199 -3.22 8.97 16.17
CA ILE A 199 -3.06 10.39 15.90
C ILE A 199 -2.62 10.58 14.44
N ALA A 200 -2.84 11.78 13.90
CA ALA A 200 -2.46 12.11 12.54
C ALA A 200 -1.52 13.30 12.51
N ILE A 201 -0.41 13.17 11.79
CA ILE A 201 0.53 14.26 11.53
C ILE A 201 0.35 14.67 10.08
N VAL A 202 0.08 15.95 9.83
CA VAL A 202 -0.28 16.46 8.50
C VAL A 202 0.55 17.67 8.16
N LYS A 203 1.06 17.72 6.93
CA LYS A 203 1.71 18.90 6.37
C LYS A 203 0.66 19.88 5.89
N SER A 204 0.68 21.09 6.41
CA SER A 204 -0.15 22.20 5.94
C SER A 204 0.76 23.34 5.52
N HIS A 205 0.80 23.63 4.22
CA HIS A 205 1.78 24.56 3.64
C HIS A 205 3.22 24.18 4.03
N ASP A 206 3.91 25.06 4.76
CA ASP A 206 5.32 24.91 5.16
C ASP A 206 5.50 24.45 6.61
N PHE A 207 4.43 24.01 7.29
CA PHE A 207 4.49 23.54 8.67
C PHE A 207 3.71 22.23 8.89
N TRP A 208 3.95 21.60 10.03
CA TRP A 208 3.32 20.35 10.42
C TRP A 208 2.35 20.55 11.58
N LEU A 209 1.23 19.84 11.53
CA LEU A 209 0.19 19.81 12.54
C LEU A 209 0.04 18.38 13.04
N LEU A 210 -0.07 18.20 14.35
CA LEU A 210 -0.47 16.97 15.01
C LEU A 210 -1.93 17.09 15.42
N PHE A 211 -2.74 16.15 14.95
CA PHE A 211 -4.15 15.98 15.27
C PHE A 211 -4.31 14.78 16.19
N ASP A 212 -4.73 15.05 17.42
CA ASP A 212 -5.06 14.07 18.44
C ASP A 212 -6.52 14.34 18.88
N ASP A 213 -7.45 13.64 18.25
CA ASP A 213 -8.90 13.82 18.43
C ASP A 213 -9.35 15.30 18.35
N ASP A 214 -9.69 15.92 19.48
CA ASP A 214 -10.14 17.31 19.60
C ASP A 214 -9.00 18.32 19.76
N ILE A 215 -7.75 17.84 19.85
CA ILE A 215 -6.54 18.63 20.05
C ILE A 215 -5.77 18.76 18.73
N VAL A 216 -5.39 19.98 18.39
CA VAL A 216 -4.57 20.29 17.23
C VAL A 216 -3.39 21.15 17.65
N GLU A 217 -2.18 20.66 17.42
CA GLU A 217 -0.95 21.33 17.81
C GLU A 217 0.00 21.46 16.63
N LYS A 218 0.75 22.57 16.57
CA LYS A 218 1.82 22.74 15.61
C LYS A 218 3.07 22.05 16.12
N ILE A 219 3.69 21.22 15.28
CA ILE A 219 4.93 20.52 15.61
C ILE A 219 6.06 20.90 14.65
N ASP A 220 7.30 20.80 15.12
CA ASP A 220 8.47 20.95 14.27
C ASP A 220 8.67 19.70 13.41
N ALA A 221 9.20 19.86 12.20
CA ALA A 221 9.45 18.74 11.30
C ALA A 221 10.41 17.69 11.92
N GLN A 222 11.30 18.11 12.83
CA GLN A 222 12.21 17.21 13.53
C GLN A 222 11.48 16.28 14.53
N ALA A 223 10.36 16.70 15.09
CA ALA A 223 9.56 15.87 16.00
C ALA A 223 8.96 14.64 15.28
N ILE A 224 8.85 14.69 13.94
CA ILE A 224 8.37 13.55 13.14
C ILE A 224 9.28 12.33 13.32
N GLU A 225 10.57 12.54 13.59
CA GLU A 225 11.54 11.46 13.78
C GLU A 225 11.23 10.57 14.99
N GLU A 226 10.50 11.10 15.98
CA GLU A 226 10.06 10.35 17.16
C GLU A 226 9.13 9.18 16.78
N PHE A 227 8.37 9.35 15.69
CA PHE A 227 7.43 8.34 15.19
C PHE A 227 8.07 7.30 14.28
N TYR A 228 9.39 7.31 14.10
CA TYR A 228 10.07 6.22 13.39
C TYR A 228 9.98 4.88 14.15
N GLY A 229 9.76 4.91 15.46
CA GLY A 229 9.77 3.74 16.34
C GLY A 229 11.11 3.59 17.08
N LEU A 230 11.30 2.44 17.73
CA LEU A 230 12.34 2.27 18.74
C LEU A 230 13.62 1.67 18.15
N THR A 231 14.77 2.28 18.48
CA THR A 231 16.12 1.75 18.18
C THR A 231 16.43 0.45 18.92
N SER A 232 15.82 0.24 20.08
CA SER A 232 15.99 -0.93 20.93
C SER A 232 14.66 -1.32 21.57
N ASP A 233 14.40 -2.62 21.71
CA ASP A 233 13.12 -3.23 22.11
C ASP A 233 12.82 -3.11 23.63
N ILE A 234 13.24 -2.00 24.26
CA ILE A 234 13.29 -1.84 25.72
C ILE A 234 11.98 -1.24 26.26
N SER A 235 11.20 -0.50 25.46
CA SER A 235 9.91 0.06 25.89
C SER A 235 8.72 -0.75 25.35
N LYS A 236 7.75 -1.02 26.24
CA LYS A 236 6.52 -1.75 25.90
C LYS A 236 5.51 -0.91 25.13
N ASN A 237 5.61 0.42 25.20
CA ASN A 237 4.70 1.32 24.49
C ASN A 237 5.50 2.16 23.49
N SER A 238 5.04 2.18 22.25
CA SER A 238 5.65 2.95 21.17
C SER A 238 4.57 3.73 20.44
N GLU A 239 4.96 4.89 19.96
CA GLU A 239 4.22 5.70 19.00
C GLU A 239 4.99 5.58 17.70
N SER A 240 4.36 5.02 16.68
CA SER A 240 5.08 4.70 15.45
C SER A 240 4.18 4.93 14.26
N GLY A 241 4.74 5.57 13.22
CA GLY A 241 4.08 5.75 11.94
C GLY A 241 3.58 4.40 11.43
N TYR A 242 2.31 4.37 11.05
CA TYR A 242 1.58 3.16 10.71
C TYR A 242 1.10 3.21 9.26
N ILE A 243 0.53 4.34 8.83
CA ILE A 243 0.18 4.60 7.43
C ILE A 243 0.84 5.93 7.02
N LEU A 244 1.51 5.94 5.87
CA LEU A 244 2.18 7.12 5.33
C LEU A 244 1.48 7.52 4.03
N PHE A 245 1.20 8.80 3.87
CA PHE A 245 0.66 9.36 2.64
C PHE A 245 1.71 10.24 1.97
N TYR A 246 2.10 9.82 0.78
CA TYR A 246 3.05 10.51 -0.08
C TYR A 246 2.29 11.06 -1.29
N GLN A 247 2.37 12.36 -1.54
CA GLN A 247 1.77 13.00 -2.72
C GLN A 247 2.84 13.24 -3.79
N SER A 248 2.54 12.90 -5.04
CA SER A 248 3.45 13.15 -6.15
C SER A 248 3.56 14.64 -6.48
N ARG A 249 4.74 15.05 -6.98
CA ARG A 249 4.95 16.43 -7.48
C ARG A 249 4.37 16.69 -8.86
N ASP A 250 4.21 15.63 -9.64
CA ASP A 250 3.62 15.60 -10.98
C ASP A 250 2.27 14.88 -10.96
#